data_AF-A0A8H3MEB8-F1
#
_entry.id   AF-A0A8H3MEB8-F1
#
_cell.length_a   1.000
_cell.length_b   1.000
_cell.length_c   1.000
_cell.angle_alpha   90.00
_cell.angle_beta   90.00
_cell.angle_gamma   90.00
#
_symmetry.space_group_name_H-M   'P 1'
#
loop_
_entity.id
_entity.type
_entity.pdbx_description
1 polymer ?
#
loop_
_entity_poly.entity_id
_entity_poly.type
_entity_poly.pdbx_seq_one_letter_code
_entity_poly.pdbx_strand_id
1 'polypeptide(L)'
;MFDDDNTNAIRTSSSINQSLILLRDVSYSGNWLKLTHHINIVSQWHLNHIGKDGDPHHLYCDFAIKFNSSTFPIAILELVVTASSTDLERHYIRILNIPPQLCPDEIWVIYFSCEDNFVPYWPRKRLQKRA
;
A
#
# COMPACT_ATOMS: atom_id res chain seq x y z
N MET A 1 -35.84 16.83 8.73
CA MET A 1 -35.75 15.37 8.53
C MET A 1 -35.69 15.17 7.02
N PHE A 2 -34.56 15.00 6.36
CA PHE A 2 -33.16 14.79 6.74
C PHE A 2 -32.28 15.68 5.85
N ASP A 3 -31.20 16.23 6.38
CA ASP A 3 -30.04 16.72 5.62
C ASP A 3 -28.84 16.62 6.57
N ASP A 4 -28.16 15.47 6.58
CA ASP A 4 -26.94 15.27 7.39
C ASP A 4 -25.89 14.34 6.72
N ASP A 5 -26.12 13.88 5.48
CA ASP A 5 -25.22 12.93 4.80
C ASP A 5 -23.98 13.58 4.18
N ASN A 6 -23.98 14.90 3.97
CA ASN A 6 -22.86 15.57 3.29
C ASN A 6 -21.70 15.92 4.25
N THR A 7 -21.99 16.03 5.55
CA THR A 7 -21.01 16.47 6.56
C THR A 7 -20.06 15.34 6.97
N ASN A 8 -20.53 14.09 6.95
CA ASN A 8 -19.72 12.90 7.28
C ASN A 8 -18.78 12.49 6.15
N ALA A 9 -19.21 12.55 4.88
CA ALA A 9 -18.35 12.27 3.72
C ALA A 9 -17.15 13.24 3.61
N ILE A 10 -17.36 14.50 3.97
CA ILE A 10 -16.30 15.52 3.96
C ILE A 10 -15.32 15.30 5.13
N ARG A 11 -15.81 14.89 6.32
CA ARG A 11 -14.96 14.58 7.48
C ARG A 11 -14.11 13.32 7.29
N THR A 12 -14.64 12.27 6.66
CA THR A 12 -13.91 11.01 6.40
C THR A 12 -12.87 11.16 5.29
N SER A 13 -13.19 11.89 4.21
CA SER A 13 -12.19 12.21 3.18
C SER A 13 -11.04 13.07 3.74
N SER A 14 -11.33 14.01 4.65
CA SER A 14 -10.34 14.78 5.39
C SER A 14 -9.42 13.88 6.23
N SER A 15 -9.96 12.90 6.96
CA SER A 15 -9.17 12.00 7.81
C SER A 15 -8.25 11.04 7.02
N ILE A 16 -8.72 10.52 5.88
CA ILE A 16 -7.89 9.69 4.99
C ILE A 16 -6.80 10.55 4.35
N ASN A 17 -7.15 11.76 3.90
CA ASN A 17 -6.17 12.72 3.38
C ASN A 17 -5.13 13.09 4.45
N GLN A 18 -5.53 13.27 5.71
CA GLN A 18 -4.60 13.50 6.83
C GLN A 18 -3.68 12.30 7.08
N SER A 19 -4.20 11.07 7.03
CA SER A 19 -3.38 9.86 7.20
C SER A 19 -2.38 9.67 6.07
N LEU A 20 -2.79 9.96 4.83
CA LEU A 20 -1.94 9.96 3.64
C LEU A 20 -0.88 11.07 3.69
N ILE A 21 -1.25 12.25 4.19
CA ILE A 21 -0.33 13.39 4.41
C ILE A 21 0.71 13.02 5.48
N LEU A 22 0.30 12.42 6.60
CA LEU A 22 1.21 11.98 7.66
C LEU A 22 2.22 10.94 7.17
N LEU A 23 1.79 9.95 6.37
CA LEU A 23 2.70 8.97 5.78
C LEU A 23 3.66 9.60 4.75
N ARG A 24 3.19 10.59 3.99
CA ARG A 24 4.05 11.36 3.07
C ARG A 24 5.06 12.22 3.82
N ASP A 25 4.66 12.88 4.90
CA ASP A 25 5.54 13.72 5.72
C ASP A 25 6.61 12.89 6.43
N VAL A 26 6.29 11.67 6.87
CA VAL A 26 7.29 10.69 7.39
C VAL A 26 8.35 10.35 6.33
N SER A 27 7.99 10.33 5.05
CA SER A 27 8.95 10.09 3.97
C SER A 27 9.81 11.31 3.62
N TYR A 28 9.30 12.53 3.81
CA TYR A 28 9.91 13.78 3.33
C TYR A 28 10.71 14.55 4.39
N SER A 29 10.27 14.55 5.65
CA SER A 29 10.88 15.37 6.70
C SER A 29 11.60 14.51 7.74
N GLY A 30 12.94 14.63 7.76
CA GLY A 30 13.79 14.12 8.84
C GLY A 30 13.43 12.70 9.30
N ASN A 31 13.43 11.74 8.38
CA ASN A 31 13.05 10.36 8.67
C ASN A 31 13.97 9.81 9.77
N TRP A 32 13.53 9.87 11.02
CA TRP A 32 14.31 9.49 12.19
C TRP A 32 14.78 8.04 12.08
N LEU A 33 13.96 7.16 11.46
CA LEU A 33 14.33 5.78 11.14
C LEU A 33 15.56 5.69 10.24
N LYS A 34 15.74 6.64 9.32
CA LYS A 34 16.93 6.70 8.47
C LYS A 34 18.16 7.09 9.26
N LEU A 35 18.00 8.02 10.19
CA LEU A 35 19.09 8.55 11.01
C LEU A 35 19.53 7.57 12.12
N THR A 36 18.58 6.87 12.75
CA THR A 36 18.85 6.00 13.90
C THR A 36 18.96 4.52 13.53
N HIS A 37 18.26 4.07 12.49
CA HIS A 37 18.17 2.65 12.12
C HIS A 37 18.59 2.35 10.68
N HIS A 38 19.02 3.36 9.93
CA HIS A 38 19.38 3.22 8.51
C HIS A 38 18.26 2.65 7.63
N ILE A 39 17.01 2.89 8.02
CA ILE A 39 15.81 2.47 7.29
C ILE A 39 15.27 3.66 6.50
N ASN A 40 15.07 3.48 5.20
CA ASN A 40 14.34 4.39 4.34
C ASN A 40 12.91 3.92 4.15
N ILE A 41 11.99 4.87 4.25
CA ILE A 41 10.65 4.74 3.71
C ILE A 41 10.63 5.55 2.42
N VAL A 42 10.30 4.89 1.32
CA VAL A 42 10.20 5.54 0.00
C VAL A 42 8.75 5.48 -0.45
N SER A 43 8.18 6.63 -0.76
CA SER A 43 6.84 6.73 -1.34
C SER A 43 6.89 6.52 -2.85
N GLN A 44 5.79 6.01 -3.41
CA GLN A 44 5.62 5.74 -4.84
C GLN A 44 6.79 4.94 -5.45
N TRP A 45 7.13 3.83 -4.79
CA TRP A 45 8.26 3.01 -5.19
C TRP A 45 7.99 2.38 -6.56
N HIS A 46 8.80 2.76 -7.56
CA HIS A 46 8.79 2.20 -8.89
C HIS A 46 9.71 1.00 -8.98
N LEU A 47 9.16 -0.13 -9.38
CA LEU A 47 9.84 -1.41 -9.42
C LEU A 47 9.89 -1.93 -10.86
N ASN A 48 11.10 -2.02 -11.39
CA ASN A 48 11.37 -2.57 -12.71
C ASN A 48 11.88 -3.99 -12.58
N HIS A 49 11.30 -4.90 -13.35
CA HIS A 49 11.80 -6.27 -13.42
C HIS A 49 11.63 -6.85 -14.82
N ILE A 50 12.47 -7.83 -15.15
CA ILE A 50 12.30 -8.61 -16.38
C ILE A 50 11.30 -9.73 -16.10
N GLY A 51 10.23 -9.77 -16.89
CA GLY A 51 9.22 -10.80 -16.82
C GLY A 51 9.71 -12.13 -17.39
N LYS A 52 8.88 -13.18 -17.25
CA LYS A 52 9.19 -14.51 -17.82
C LYS A 52 9.17 -14.51 -19.35
N ASP A 53 8.55 -13.51 -19.95
CA ASP A 53 8.53 -13.20 -21.38
C ASP A 53 9.82 -12.53 -21.87
N GLY A 54 10.70 -12.10 -20.95
CA GLY A 54 11.91 -11.35 -21.28
C GLY A 54 11.68 -9.85 -21.41
N ASP A 55 10.43 -9.38 -21.26
CA ASP A 55 10.08 -7.98 -21.40
C ASP A 55 10.20 -7.23 -20.05
N PRO A 56 10.46 -5.91 -20.07
CA PRO A 56 10.46 -5.10 -18.86
C PRO A 56 9.02 -4.86 -18.37
N HIS A 57 8.76 -5.24 -17.13
CA HIS A 57 7.50 -5.01 -16.43
C HIS A 57 7.69 -3.98 -15.32
N HIS A 58 6.70 -3.10 -15.20
CA HIS A 58 6.67 -2.03 -14.20
C HIS A 58 5.62 -2.32 -13.14
N LEU A 59 6.02 -2.26 -11.88
CA LEU A 59 5.13 -2.32 -10.74
C LEU A 59 5.34 -1.07 -9.88
N TYR A 60 4.26 -0.51 -9.35
CA TYR A 60 4.30 0.67 -8.50
C TYR A 60 3.66 0.32 -7.18
N CYS A 61 4.31 0.65 -6.07
CA CYS A 61 3.74 0.49 -4.73
C CYS A 61 3.65 1.86 -4.05
N ASP A 62 2.67 2.05 -3.17
CA ASP A 62 2.53 3.32 -2.46
C ASP A 62 3.71 3.60 -1.53
N PHE A 63 4.18 2.59 -0.80
CA PHE A 63 5.37 2.72 0.03
C PHE A 63 6.23 1.45 0.04
N ALA A 64 7.55 1.66 0.14
CA ALA A 64 8.55 0.63 0.32
C ALA A 64 9.42 0.98 1.53
N ILE A 65 9.65 0.01 2.41
CA ILE A 65 10.56 0.09 3.55
C ILE A 65 11.81 -0.72 3.22
N LYS A 66 12.98 -0.10 3.30
CA LYS A 66 14.25 -0.76 2.99
C LYS A 66 15.41 -0.21 3.79
N PHE A 67 16.45 -1.02 3.99
CA PHE A 67 17.72 -0.50 4.47
C PHE A 67 18.38 0.40 3.41
N ASN A 68 19.15 1.39 3.86
CA ASN A 68 19.95 2.27 2.99
C ASN A 68 20.83 1.49 2.00
N SER A 69 21.37 0.36 2.44
CA SER A 69 22.27 -0.51 1.67
C SER A 69 21.54 -1.51 0.77
N SER A 70 20.21 -1.65 0.89
CA SER A 70 19.44 -2.64 0.14
C SER A 70 18.86 -2.07 -1.15
N THR A 71 19.02 -2.84 -2.22
CA THR A 71 18.34 -2.60 -3.49
C THR A 71 16.85 -2.93 -3.41
N PHE A 72 16.49 -3.97 -2.65
CA PHE A 72 15.13 -4.49 -2.53
C PHE A 72 14.48 -4.11 -1.19
N PRO A 73 13.15 -3.91 -1.18
CA PRO A 73 12.42 -3.62 0.04
C PRO A 73 12.34 -4.82 0.97
N ILE A 74 12.36 -4.54 2.27
CA ILE A 74 12.06 -5.50 3.33
C ILE A 74 10.54 -5.62 3.48
N ALA A 75 9.84 -4.49 3.38
CA ALA A 75 8.40 -4.45 3.45
C ALA A 75 7.81 -3.53 2.38
N ILE A 76 6.65 -3.89 1.87
CA ILE A 76 5.86 -3.06 0.95
C ILE A 76 4.50 -2.79 1.58
N LEU A 77 4.06 -1.54 1.51
CA LEU A 77 2.73 -1.12 1.93
C LEU A 77 1.98 -0.61 0.70
N GLU A 78 0.85 -1.25 0.40
CA GLU A 78 -0.12 -0.80 -0.61
C GLU A 78 -1.32 -0.20 0.11
N LEU A 79 -1.65 1.04 -0.22
CA LEU A 79 -2.80 1.73 0.31
C LEU A 79 -3.96 1.59 -0.67
N VAL A 80 -5.04 0.95 -0.24
CA VAL A 80 -6.21 0.74 -1.08
C VAL A 80 -7.36 1.57 -0.53
N VAL A 81 -7.94 2.40 -1.40
CA VAL A 81 -9.14 3.20 -1.08
C VAL A 81 -10.15 2.96 -2.19
N THR A 82 -11.06 2.01 -1.99
CA THR A 82 -12.09 1.67 -2.98
C THR A 82 -13.34 1.13 -2.29
N ALA A 83 -14.52 1.46 -2.81
CA ALA A 83 -15.77 0.81 -2.39
C ALA A 83 -16.03 -0.50 -3.16
N SER A 84 -15.22 -0.81 -4.18
CA SER A 84 -15.41 -1.95 -5.08
C SER A 84 -14.59 -3.15 -4.64
N SER A 85 -15.27 -4.24 -4.29
CA SER A 85 -14.62 -5.52 -3.99
C SER A 85 -13.80 -6.07 -5.16
N THR A 86 -14.21 -5.77 -6.40
CA THR A 86 -13.45 -6.18 -7.60
C THR A 86 -12.17 -5.39 -7.79
N ASP A 87 -12.17 -4.09 -7.46
CA ASP A 87 -10.94 -3.29 -7.49
C ASP A 87 -10.00 -3.71 -6.37
N LEU A 88 -10.53 -3.94 -5.17
CA LEU A 88 -9.76 -4.47 -4.04
C LEU A 88 -9.13 -5.84 -4.37
N GLU A 89 -9.86 -6.76 -4.99
CA GLU A 89 -9.30 -8.04 -5.46
C GLU A 89 -8.19 -7.85 -6.50
N ARG A 90 -8.30 -6.85 -7.40
CA ARG A 90 -7.21 -6.50 -8.34
C ARG A 90 -5.96 -6.02 -7.61
N HIS A 91 -6.09 -5.18 -6.57
CA HIS A 91 -4.93 -4.77 -5.75
C HIS A 91 -4.27 -5.96 -5.05
N TYR A 92 -5.05 -6.87 -4.46
CA TYR A 92 -4.52 -8.09 -3.86
C TYR A 92 -3.79 -8.97 -4.87
N ILE A 93 -4.38 -9.20 -6.05
CA ILE A 93 -3.73 -10.00 -7.11
C ILE A 93 -2.44 -9.32 -7.57
N ARG A 94 -2.41 -8.00 -7.71
CA ARG A 94 -1.21 -7.26 -8.11
C ARG A 94 -0.08 -7.46 -7.10
N ILE A 95 -0.36 -7.24 -5.82
CA ILE A 95 0.67 -7.26 -4.78
C ILE A 95 1.15 -8.70 -4.47
N LEU A 96 0.25 -9.69 -4.54
CA LEU A 96 0.61 -11.10 -4.32
C LEU A 96 1.33 -11.74 -5.50
N ASN A 97 1.32 -11.10 -6.68
CA ASN A 97 2.09 -11.53 -7.84
C ASN A 97 3.37 -10.71 -8.01
N ILE A 98 3.84 -10.04 -6.96
CA ILE A 98 5.19 -9.46 -6.98
C ILE A 98 6.20 -10.56 -7.29
N PRO A 99 7.13 -10.33 -8.24
CA PRO A 99 8.12 -11.31 -8.63
C PRO A 99 8.94 -11.83 -7.44
N PRO A 100 9.24 -13.14 -7.36
CA PRO A 100 10.03 -13.70 -6.26
C PRO A 100 11.42 -13.06 -6.09
N GLN A 101 12.02 -12.57 -7.17
CA GLN A 101 13.30 -11.85 -7.14
C GLN A 101 13.24 -10.50 -6.41
N LEU A 102 12.03 -9.99 -6.15
CA LEU A 102 11.76 -8.75 -5.43
C LEU A 102 11.20 -9.02 -4.05
N CYS A 103 10.90 -10.29 -3.73
CA CYS A 103 10.08 -10.75 -2.63
C CYS A 103 10.46 -10.03 -1.33
N PRO A 104 9.68 -9.02 -0.92
CA PRO A 104 9.86 -8.45 0.40
C PRO A 104 9.52 -9.51 1.44
N ASP A 105 10.13 -9.39 2.62
CA ASP A 105 9.82 -10.25 3.76
C ASP A 105 8.36 -10.05 4.20
N GLU A 106 7.84 -8.82 4.02
CA GLU A 106 6.48 -8.46 4.40
C GLU A 106 5.73 -7.68 3.33
N ILE A 107 4.45 -8.01 3.15
CA ILE A 107 3.52 -7.26 2.30
C ILE A 107 2.30 -6.88 3.13
N TRP A 108 2.04 -5.59 3.20
CA TRP A 108 0.92 -5.01 3.93
C TRP A 108 -0.03 -4.36 2.94
N VAL A 109 -1.29 -4.81 2.94
CA VAL A 109 -2.37 -4.14 2.22
C VAL A 109 -3.22 -3.42 3.24
N ILE A 110 -3.15 -2.09 3.22
CA ILE A 110 -3.88 -1.23 4.14
C ILE A 110 -5.10 -0.71 3.40
N TYR A 111 -6.25 -1.28 3.74
CA TYR A 111 -7.51 -0.91 3.12
C TYR A 111 -8.26 0.12 3.96
N PHE A 112 -8.54 1.28 3.39
CA PHE A 112 -9.40 2.30 3.99
C PHE A 112 -10.79 2.22 3.36
N SER A 113 -11.80 2.08 4.21
CA SER A 113 -13.21 2.21 3.84
C SER A 113 -13.80 3.45 4.52
N CYS A 114 -14.65 4.18 3.79
CA CYS A 114 -15.43 5.28 4.35
C CYS A 114 -16.80 4.81 4.90
N GLU A 115 -17.07 3.50 4.89
CA GLU A 115 -18.33 2.94 5.36
C GLU A 115 -18.27 2.58 6.85
N ASP A 116 -19.19 3.11 7.65
CA ASP A 116 -19.23 2.84 9.10
C ASP A 116 -19.61 1.38 9.43
N ASN A 117 -20.32 0.69 8.52
CA ASN A 117 -20.73 -0.71 8.65
C ASN A 117 -19.83 -1.67 7.86
N PHE A 118 -18.56 -1.30 7.71
CA PHE A 118 -17.61 -2.02 6.89
C PHE A 118 -17.37 -3.45 7.40
N VAL A 119 -17.62 -4.45 6.54
CA VAL A 119 -17.19 -5.84 6.77
C VAL A 119 -15.82 -6.03 6.13
N PRO A 120 -14.77 -6.34 6.91
CA PRO A 120 -13.43 -6.59 6.38
C PRO A 120 -13.46 -7.60 5.23
N TYR A 121 -13.07 -7.16 4.04
CA TYR A 121 -12.88 -8.05 2.91
C TYR A 121 -11.56 -8.79 3.12
N TRP A 122 -11.66 -10.06 3.50
CA TRP A 122 -10.50 -10.95 3.54
C TRP A 122 -10.29 -11.57 2.16
N PRO A 123 -9.03 -11.61 1.64
CA PRO A 123 -8.75 -12.30 0.40
C PRO A 123 -9.23 -13.74 0.48
N ARG A 124 -9.80 -14.27 -0.61
CA ARG A 124 -10.20 -15.68 -0.67
C ARG A 124 -9.04 -16.57 -0.23
N LYS A 125 -9.32 -17.69 0.46
CA LYS A 125 -8.30 -18.65 0.97
C LYS A 125 -7.21 -19.02 -0.05
N ARG A 126 -7.51 -18.99 -1.36
CA ARG A 126 -6.54 -19.25 -2.43
C ARG A 126 -5.42 -18.22 -2.51
N LEU A 127 -5.71 -16.94 -2.24
CA LEU A 127 -4.75 -15.85 -2.22
C LEU A 127 -3.92 -15.85 -0.93
N GLN A 128 -4.49 -16.33 0.18
CA GLN A 128 -3.79 -16.47 1.47
C GLN A 128 -2.69 -17.54 1.45
N LYS A 129 -2.76 -18.54 0.56
CA LYS A 129 -1.74 -19.60 0.41
C LYS A 129 -0.50 -19.17 -0.39
N ARG A 130 -0.50 -17.95 -0.94
CA ARG A 130 0.59 -17.40 -1.76
C ARG A 130 1.40 -16.31 -1.04
N ALA A 131 0.92 -15.87 0.12
CA ALA A 131 1.62 -14.98 1.04
C ALA A 131 2.49 -15.81 1.99
#